data_AF-A0A2J8MXX6-F1
#
_entry.id   AF-A0A2J8MXX6-F1
#
_cell.length_a   1.000
_cell.length_b   1.000
_cell.length_c   1.000
_cell.angle_alpha   90.00
_cell.angle_beta   90.00
_cell.angle_gamma   90.00
#
_symmetry.space_group_name_H-M   'P 1'
#
loop_
_entity.id
_entity.type
_entity.pdbx_description
1 polymer ?
#
loop_
_entity_poly.entity_id
_entity_poly.type
_entity_poly.pdbx_seq_one_letter_code
_entity_poly.pdbx_strand_id
1 'polypeptide(L)'
;MRTSAEYFRLALSKLQSCDLFDEFDNIPCKKCVVVGNGGVLKNKTLGEKIDSYDVIIRMNNGPVLGHEEEVGRRTTFRLFYPESVFSDPIHNDPNTTMILTAFKPHDLRWLLELLMGDKINTNGFWKKPALNLIYKPYQIRILDPFIIRTAAYELLH
;
A
#
# COMPACT_ATOMS: atom_id res chain seq x y z
N MET A 1 10.05 -15.99 21.69
CA MET A 1 9.68 -14.83 20.83
C MET A 1 9.59 -15.32 19.40
N ARG A 2 8.57 -14.90 18.64
CA ARG A 2 8.50 -15.27 17.21
C ARG A 2 9.57 -14.53 16.42
N THR A 3 10.17 -15.19 15.43
CA THR A 3 11.12 -14.55 14.50
C THR A 3 10.39 -13.73 13.44
N SER A 4 11.10 -12.82 12.78
CA SER A 4 10.56 -12.03 11.65
C SER A 4 10.06 -12.93 10.52
N ALA A 5 10.77 -14.03 10.24
CA ALA A 5 10.39 -15.02 9.25
C ALA A 5 9.09 -15.75 9.63
N GLU A 6 8.89 -16.04 10.91
CA GLU A 6 7.63 -16.63 11.39
C GLU A 6 6.45 -15.67 11.22
N TYR A 7 6.63 -14.39 11.56
CA TYR A 7 5.58 -13.39 11.31
C TYR A 7 5.25 -13.25 9.83
N PHE A 8 6.27 -13.23 8.97
CA PHE A 8 6.09 -13.16 7.52
C PHE A 8 5.28 -14.35 7.00
N ARG A 9 5.68 -15.58 7.35
CA ARG A 9 4.99 -16.81 6.94
C ARG A 9 3.54 -16.85 7.43
N LEU A 10 3.30 -16.46 8.68
CA LEU A 10 1.95 -16.45 9.25
C LEU A 10 1.06 -15.39 8.61
N ALA A 11 1.58 -14.18 8.38
CA ALA A 11 0.84 -13.13 7.69
C ALA A 11 0.47 -13.56 6.26
N LEU A 12 1.43 -14.13 5.51
CA LEU A 12 1.17 -14.65 4.17
C LEU A 12 0.09 -15.75 4.17
N SER A 13 0.07 -16.65 5.15
CA SER A 13 -0.96 -17.69 5.24
C SER A 13 -2.39 -17.16 5.47
N LYS A 14 -2.54 -15.87 5.80
CA LYS A 14 -3.82 -15.20 6.01
C LYS A 14 -4.25 -14.33 4.83
N LEU A 15 -3.38 -14.11 3.85
CA LEU A 15 -3.70 -13.34 2.64
C LEU A 15 -4.25 -14.29 1.56
N GLN A 16 -5.25 -13.82 0.83
CA GLN A 16 -6.04 -14.68 -0.08
C GLN A 16 -5.49 -14.76 -1.51
N SER A 17 -4.63 -13.82 -1.91
CA SER A 17 -4.01 -13.82 -3.23
C SER A 17 -2.66 -13.13 -3.18
N CYS A 18 -1.79 -13.52 -4.11
CA CYS A 18 -0.50 -12.86 -4.38
C CYS A 18 -0.52 -12.13 -5.74
N ASP A 19 -1.60 -12.27 -6.50
CA ASP A 19 -1.72 -11.75 -7.87
C ASP A 19 -1.88 -10.24 -7.84
N LEU A 20 -1.25 -9.56 -8.79
CA LEU A 20 -1.31 -8.10 -8.93
C LEU A 20 -2.38 -7.66 -9.94
N PHE A 21 -2.71 -8.54 -10.89
CA PHE A 21 -3.68 -8.29 -11.95
C PHE A 21 -4.63 -9.47 -12.06
N ASP A 22 -5.80 -9.23 -12.64
CA ASP A 22 -6.77 -10.28 -12.95
C ASP A 22 -6.20 -11.23 -14.01
N GLU A 23 -6.58 -12.51 -13.95
CA GLU A 23 -6.14 -13.54 -14.91
C GLU A 23 -6.52 -13.18 -16.37
N PHE A 24 -7.61 -12.43 -16.55
CA PHE A 24 -8.08 -11.98 -17.86
C PHE A 24 -7.48 -10.64 -18.30
N ASP A 25 -6.57 -10.06 -17.53
CA ASP A 25 -5.88 -8.82 -17.87
C ASP A 25 -4.84 -9.03 -18.97
N ASN A 26 -5.32 -8.95 -20.22
CA ASN A 26 -4.55 -9.23 -21.43
C ASN A 26 -3.88 -7.98 -22.03
N ILE A 27 -3.70 -6.89 -21.28
CA ILE A 27 -3.04 -5.68 -21.80
C ILE A 27 -1.54 -5.98 -21.97
N PRO A 28 -1.02 -6.06 -23.21
CA PRO A 28 0.34 -6.52 -23.46
C PRO A 28 1.42 -5.50 -23.04
N CYS A 29 1.07 -4.22 -22.98
CA CYS A 29 1.97 -3.14 -22.59
C CYS A 29 1.23 -2.14 -21.70
N LYS A 30 1.38 -2.29 -20.38
CA LYS A 30 0.79 -1.40 -19.39
C LYS A 30 1.63 -0.14 -19.23
N LYS A 31 1.00 1.02 -19.36
CA LYS A 31 1.57 2.31 -18.98
C LYS A 31 1.29 2.55 -17.51
N CYS A 32 2.36 2.73 -16.75
CA CYS A 32 2.30 3.00 -15.32
C CYS A 32 2.61 4.47 -15.02
N VAL A 33 1.92 5.05 -14.06
CA VAL A 33 2.25 6.35 -13.47
C VAL A 33 2.41 6.21 -11.96
N VAL A 34 3.45 6.82 -11.42
CA VAL A 34 3.69 6.92 -9.98
C VAL A 34 3.34 8.34 -9.54
N VAL A 35 2.40 8.46 -8.61
CA VAL A 35 1.93 9.74 -8.08
C VAL A 35 2.43 9.88 -6.65
N GLY A 36 3.43 10.74 -6.46
CA GLY A 36 3.88 11.15 -5.13
C GLY A 36 2.93 12.15 -4.46
N ASN A 37 3.22 12.50 -3.21
CA ASN A 37 2.37 13.40 -2.40
C ASN A 37 2.91 14.84 -2.34
N GLY A 38 3.78 15.22 -3.27
CA GLY A 38 4.43 16.52 -3.27
C GLY A 38 3.46 17.64 -3.65
N GLY A 39 3.53 18.78 -2.95
CA GLY A 39 2.68 19.95 -3.22
C GLY A 39 2.86 20.58 -4.61
N VAL A 40 3.89 20.16 -5.37
CA VAL A 40 4.12 20.57 -6.76
C VAL A 40 2.95 20.22 -7.70
N LEU A 41 2.13 19.23 -7.33
CA LEU A 41 0.93 18.83 -8.09
C LEU A 41 -0.21 19.85 -7.97
N LYS A 42 -0.19 20.73 -6.97
CA LYS A 42 -1.25 21.73 -6.75
C LYS A 42 -1.41 22.64 -7.97
N ASN A 43 -2.65 22.87 -8.40
CA ASN A 43 -3.00 23.70 -9.56
C ASN A 43 -2.36 23.24 -10.89
N LYS A 44 -1.95 21.97 -11.01
CA LYS A 44 -1.40 21.41 -12.27
C LYS A 44 -2.43 20.72 -13.15
N THR A 45 -3.64 20.51 -12.64
CA THR A 45 -4.77 19.92 -13.37
C THR A 45 -4.42 18.62 -14.12
N LEU A 46 -3.56 17.78 -13.51
CA LEU A 46 -3.05 16.56 -14.12
C LEU A 46 -3.98 15.37 -13.97
N GLY A 47 -5.13 15.52 -13.30
CA GLY A 47 -5.96 14.41 -12.88
C GLY A 47 -6.45 13.53 -14.02
N GLU A 48 -6.99 14.12 -15.09
CA GLU A 48 -7.41 13.37 -16.29
C GLU A 48 -6.22 12.67 -16.96
N LYS A 49 -5.05 13.32 -16.98
CA LYS A 49 -3.84 12.73 -17.56
C LYS A 49 -3.36 11.54 -16.73
N ILE A 50 -3.39 11.62 -15.41
CA ILE A 50 -3.05 10.52 -14.49
C ILE A 50 -4.04 9.37 -14.69
N ASP A 51 -5.34 9.67 -14.73
CA ASP A 51 -6.40 8.67 -14.91
C ASP A 51 -6.39 8.01 -16.30
N SER A 52 -5.61 8.53 -17.26
CA SER A 52 -5.41 7.90 -18.57
C SER A 52 -4.42 6.71 -18.58
N TYR A 53 -3.69 6.48 -17.48
CA TYR A 53 -2.75 5.35 -17.37
C TYR A 53 -3.46 4.04 -17.00
N ASP A 54 -2.86 2.92 -17.41
CA ASP A 54 -3.38 1.58 -17.10
C ASP A 54 -3.19 1.25 -15.61
N VAL A 55 -2.04 1.66 -15.06
CA VAL A 55 -1.65 1.40 -13.67
C VAL A 55 -1.30 2.71 -12.98
N ILE A 56 -1.96 3.00 -11.86
CA ILE A 56 -1.73 4.19 -11.06
C ILE A 56 -1.24 3.77 -9.68
N ILE A 57 0.03 4.09 -9.39
CA ILE A 57 0.71 3.75 -8.14
C ILE A 57 0.73 4.98 -7.25
N ARG A 58 0.12 4.89 -6.07
CA ARG A 58 0.15 5.90 -5.02
C ARG A 58 0.87 5.37 -3.79
N MET A 59 1.11 6.24 -2.82
CA MET A 59 1.79 5.86 -1.58
C MET A 59 1.28 6.66 -0.38
N ASN A 60 1.39 6.06 0.80
CA ASN A 60 1.11 6.70 2.09
C ASN A 60 -0.34 7.21 2.18
N ASN A 61 -0.57 8.24 2.98
CA ASN A 61 -1.87 8.92 3.16
C ASN A 61 -2.07 10.07 2.17
N GLY A 62 -1.59 9.95 0.93
CA GLY A 62 -1.85 10.93 -0.13
C GLY A 62 -3.34 10.99 -0.44
N PRO A 63 -4.04 12.11 -0.20
CA PRO A 63 -5.47 12.21 -0.45
C PRO A 63 -5.77 12.28 -1.95
N VAL A 64 -6.86 11.64 -2.35
CA VAL A 64 -7.47 11.76 -3.68
C VAL A 64 -8.75 12.59 -3.59
N LEU A 65 -9.58 12.29 -2.58
CA LEU A 65 -10.81 13.03 -2.29
C LEU A 65 -10.50 14.53 -2.10
N GLY A 66 -11.16 15.38 -2.89
CA GLY A 66 -10.98 16.83 -2.88
C GLY A 66 -9.75 17.34 -3.64
N HIS A 67 -9.01 16.45 -4.33
CA HIS A 67 -7.83 16.77 -5.13
C HIS A 67 -7.88 16.10 -6.52
N GLU A 68 -9.06 15.65 -6.95
CA GLU A 68 -9.22 14.81 -8.13
C GLU A 68 -8.79 15.53 -9.41
N GLU A 69 -8.94 16.85 -9.47
CA GLU A 69 -8.50 17.67 -10.60
C GLU A 69 -6.97 17.64 -10.75
N GLU A 70 -6.22 17.64 -9.65
CA GLU A 70 -4.77 17.63 -9.67
C GLU A 70 -4.18 16.22 -9.75
N VAL A 71 -4.76 15.27 -9.01
CA VAL A 71 -4.13 13.96 -8.79
C VAL A 71 -4.91 12.79 -9.39
N GLY A 72 -6.07 13.02 -9.98
CA GLY A 72 -6.92 11.98 -10.57
C GLY A 72 -7.75 11.24 -9.52
N ARG A 73 -8.65 10.37 -9.97
CA ARG A 73 -9.63 9.65 -9.15
C ARG A 73 -9.23 8.20 -8.89
N ARG A 74 -8.48 7.59 -9.81
CA ARG A 74 -8.20 6.16 -9.80
C ARG A 74 -6.94 5.83 -9.00
N THR A 75 -6.92 4.64 -8.40
CA THR A 75 -5.73 4.05 -7.79
C THR A 75 -5.73 2.57 -8.08
N THR A 76 -4.64 2.05 -8.65
CA THR A 76 -4.47 0.59 -8.88
C THR A 76 -3.72 -0.02 -7.71
N PHE A 77 -2.58 0.59 -7.37
CA PHE A 77 -1.75 0.15 -6.25
C PHE A 77 -1.52 1.30 -5.27
N ARG A 78 -1.58 1.01 -3.98
CA ARG A 78 -1.16 1.95 -2.94
C ARG A 78 -0.15 1.29 -2.00
N LEU A 79 1.07 1.82 -2.00
CA LEU A 79 2.11 1.40 -1.06
C LEU A 79 1.83 2.02 0.31
N PHE A 80 1.93 1.22 1.37
CA PHE A 80 1.66 1.67 2.72
C PHE A 80 2.50 0.91 3.76
N TYR A 81 2.56 1.49 4.95
CA TYR A 81 3.13 0.87 6.15
C TYR A 81 2.30 1.31 7.37
N PRO A 82 2.45 0.67 8.55
CA PRO A 82 1.50 0.83 9.67
C PRO A 82 1.26 2.27 10.12
N GLU A 83 2.29 3.11 10.09
CA GLU A 83 2.24 4.52 10.49
C GLU A 83 1.75 5.47 9.36
N SER A 84 1.57 4.94 8.15
CA SER A 84 1.21 5.69 6.93
C SER A 84 0.20 4.92 6.06
N VAL A 85 -0.98 4.67 6.66
CA VAL A 85 -2.18 4.18 5.96
C VAL A 85 -3.42 4.96 6.42
N PHE A 86 -4.44 5.04 5.56
CA PHE A 86 -5.73 5.57 5.95
C PHE A 86 -6.50 4.61 6.87
N SER A 87 -7.18 5.17 7.87
CA SER A 87 -8.10 4.43 8.75
C SER A 87 -9.55 4.93 8.67
N ASP A 88 -9.78 6.07 8.01
CA ASP A 88 -11.12 6.61 7.78
C ASP A 88 -11.78 5.91 6.58
N PRO A 89 -12.97 5.30 6.74
CA PRO A 89 -13.70 4.64 5.66
C PRO A 89 -13.99 5.51 4.44
N ILE A 90 -14.01 6.85 4.56
CA ILE A 90 -14.23 7.76 3.42
C ILE A 90 -13.14 7.61 2.33
N HIS A 91 -11.96 7.09 2.71
CA HIS A 91 -10.85 6.84 1.79
C HIS A 91 -10.81 5.41 1.27
N ASN A 92 -11.82 4.58 1.56
CA ASN A 92 -11.87 3.22 1.03
C ASN A 92 -12.08 3.25 -0.49
N ASP A 93 -11.23 2.51 -1.20
CA ASP A 93 -11.40 2.21 -2.61
C ASP A 93 -11.37 0.68 -2.77
N PRO A 94 -12.49 0.04 -3.16
CA PRO A 94 -12.56 -1.40 -3.32
C PRO A 94 -11.71 -1.93 -4.48
N ASN A 95 -11.34 -1.08 -5.44
CA ASN A 95 -10.55 -1.47 -6.61
C ASN A 95 -9.03 -1.29 -6.38
N THR A 96 -8.63 -0.70 -5.26
CA THR A 96 -7.22 -0.53 -4.93
C THR A 96 -6.64 -1.82 -4.33
N THR A 97 -5.49 -2.24 -4.84
CA THR A 97 -4.62 -3.23 -4.20
C THR A 97 -3.60 -2.53 -3.30
N MET A 98 -3.59 -2.90 -2.03
CA MET A 98 -2.73 -2.35 -0.99
C MET A 98 -1.43 -3.15 -0.89
N ILE A 99 -0.30 -2.49 -1.07
CA ILE A 99 1.03 -3.12 -1.03
C ILE A 99 1.73 -2.74 0.28
N LEU A 100 1.84 -3.68 1.22
CA LEU A 100 2.55 -3.47 2.48
C LEU A 100 4.07 -3.43 2.22
N THR A 101 4.70 -2.30 2.47
CA THR A 101 6.16 -2.17 2.57
C THR A 101 6.58 -2.39 4.02
N ALA A 102 7.11 -3.58 4.33
CA ALA A 102 7.55 -3.92 5.68
C ALA A 102 9.01 -3.47 5.91
N PHE A 103 9.21 -2.52 6.83
CA PHE A 103 10.53 -1.97 7.17
C PHE A 103 11.13 -2.64 8.41
N LYS A 104 10.29 -3.17 9.30
CA LYS A 104 10.70 -3.80 10.55
C LYS A 104 9.81 -5.01 10.89
N PRO A 105 10.29 -5.96 11.72
CA PRO A 105 9.50 -7.13 12.11
C PRO A 105 8.16 -6.78 12.77
N HIS A 106 8.10 -5.61 13.42
CA HIS A 106 6.89 -5.09 14.04
C HIS A 106 5.77 -4.83 13.03
N ASP A 107 6.09 -4.49 11.78
CA ASP A 107 5.09 -4.22 10.74
C ASP A 107 4.35 -5.51 10.34
N LEU A 108 5.07 -6.64 10.26
CA LEU A 108 4.49 -7.95 9.97
C LEU A 108 3.67 -8.49 11.14
N ARG A 109 4.14 -8.26 12.38
CA ARG A 109 3.38 -8.58 13.59
C ARG A 109 2.06 -7.81 13.60
N TRP A 110 2.09 -6.51 13.33
CA TRP A 110 0.91 -5.65 13.27
C TRP A 110 -0.10 -6.12 12.22
N LEU A 111 0.36 -6.49 11.02
CA LEU A 111 -0.53 -7.04 9.99
C LEU A 111 -1.18 -8.34 10.47
N LEU A 112 -0.41 -9.25 11.09
CA LEU A 112 -0.94 -10.50 11.61
C LEU A 112 -1.99 -10.27 12.70
N GLU A 113 -1.73 -9.37 13.66
CA GLU A 113 -2.67 -9.01 14.73
C GLU A 113 -3.99 -8.47 14.15
N LEU A 114 -3.91 -7.59 13.14
CA LEU A 114 -5.08 -7.09 12.42
C LEU A 114 -5.88 -8.19 11.72
N LEU A 115 -5.21 -9.08 11.00
CA LEU A 115 -5.86 -10.16 10.25
C LEU A 115 -6.48 -11.22 11.18
N MET A 116 -5.98 -11.34 12.40
CA MET A 116 -6.51 -12.26 13.41
C MET A 116 -7.61 -11.64 14.28
N GLY A 117 -7.80 -10.31 14.23
CA GLY A 117 -8.68 -9.59 15.14
C GLY A 117 -8.12 -9.52 16.57
N ASP A 118 -6.81 -9.64 16.72
CA ASP A 118 -6.12 -9.57 18.01
C ASP A 118 -5.94 -8.12 18.46
N LYS A 119 -5.66 -7.94 19.76
CA LYS A 119 -5.27 -6.63 20.30
C LYS A 119 -3.92 -6.20 19.73
N ILE A 120 -3.92 -5.09 19.01
CA ILE A 120 -2.72 -4.54 18.37
C ILE A 120 -1.76 -3.98 19.42
N ASN A 121 -0.50 -4.42 19.37
CA ASN A 121 0.57 -3.87 20.20
C ASN A 121 1.26 -2.70 19.49
N THR A 122 1.00 -1.49 19.97
CA THR A 122 1.53 -0.24 19.41
C THR A 122 2.95 0.12 19.87
N ASN A 123 3.58 -0.68 20.72
CA ASN A 123 4.96 -0.43 21.16
C ASN A 123 5.95 -0.75 20.04
N GLY A 124 6.92 0.15 19.84
CA GLY A 124 7.96 0.03 18.80
C GLY A 124 7.63 0.74 17.49
N PHE A 125 6.51 1.45 17.42
CA PHE A 125 6.19 2.36 16.31
C PHE A 125 6.51 3.80 16.72
N TRP A 126 7.10 4.58 15.80
CA TRP A 126 7.47 5.99 16.05
C TRP A 126 6.25 6.92 16.06
N LYS A 127 5.13 6.47 15.52
CA LYS A 127 3.81 7.08 15.56
C LYS A 127 2.78 5.99 15.80
N LYS A 128 1.65 6.33 16.43
CA LYS A 128 0.53 5.39 16.61
C LYS A 128 0.14 4.79 15.24
N PRO A 129 0.25 3.46 15.05
CA PRO A 129 -0.15 2.83 13.80
C PRO A 129 -1.67 2.77 13.69
N ALA A 130 -2.17 2.48 12.49
CA ALA A 130 -3.59 2.22 12.29
C ALA A 130 -4.06 1.03 13.16
N LEU A 131 -5.17 1.21 13.87
CA LEU A 131 -5.75 0.17 14.73
C LEU A 131 -6.80 -0.69 14.00
N ASN A 132 -7.17 -0.28 12.79
CA ASN A 132 -8.08 -0.96 11.91
C ASN A 132 -7.64 -0.67 10.47
N LEU A 133 -7.87 -1.63 9.58
CA LEU A 133 -7.74 -1.43 8.14
C LEU A 133 -9.11 -1.25 7.53
N ILE A 134 -9.20 -0.29 6.61
CA ILE A 134 -10.40 -0.08 5.78
C ILE A 134 -10.39 -1.00 4.55
N TYR A 135 -9.36 -1.82 4.36
CA TYR A 135 -9.18 -2.73 3.23
C TYR A 135 -9.32 -4.19 3.65
N LYS A 136 -9.80 -5.02 2.74
CA LYS A 136 -10.02 -6.46 3.00
C LYS A 136 -8.75 -7.28 2.76
N PRO A 137 -8.62 -8.48 3.37
CA PRO A 137 -7.45 -9.33 3.19
C PRO A 137 -7.12 -9.66 1.72
N TYR A 138 -8.13 -9.81 0.85
CA TYR A 138 -7.90 -10.06 -0.58
C TYR A 138 -7.29 -8.86 -1.32
N GLN A 139 -7.40 -7.64 -0.79
CA GLN A 139 -6.78 -6.44 -1.37
C GLN A 139 -5.32 -6.27 -0.95
N ILE A 140 -4.81 -7.05 0.02
CA ILE A 140 -3.49 -6.81 0.62
C ILE A 140 -2.45 -7.75 0.00
N ARG A 141 -1.30 -7.18 -0.36
CA ARG A 141 -0.07 -7.88 -0.76
C ARG A 141 1.08 -7.39 0.12
N ILE A 142 2.16 -8.17 0.21
CA ILE A 142 3.39 -7.75 0.87
C ILE A 142 4.46 -7.56 -0.19
N LEU A 143 5.12 -6.40 -0.21
CA LEU A 143 6.26 -6.17 -1.09
C LEU A 143 7.41 -7.09 -0.67
N ASP A 144 8.04 -7.73 -1.65
CA ASP A 144 9.22 -8.56 -1.40
C ASP A 144 10.32 -7.72 -0.72
N PRO A 145 10.79 -8.07 0.49
CA PRO A 145 11.86 -7.36 1.18
C PRO A 145 13.16 -7.27 0.37
N PHE A 146 13.40 -8.19 -0.59
CA PHE A 146 14.53 -8.11 -1.51
C PHE A 146 14.51 -6.80 -2.31
N ILE A 147 13.34 -6.35 -2.78
CA ILE A 147 13.18 -5.10 -3.54
C ILE A 147 13.59 -3.90 -2.67
N ILE A 148 13.17 -3.89 -1.40
CA ILE A 148 13.52 -2.82 -0.46
C ILE A 148 15.04 -2.80 -0.22
N ARG A 149 15.66 -3.97 -0.05
CA ARG A 149 17.11 -4.09 0.10
C ARG A 149 17.84 -3.55 -1.14
N THR A 150 17.47 -3.99 -2.34
CA THR A 150 18.08 -3.51 -3.60
C THR A 150 17.94 -2.01 -3.73
N ALA A 151 16.73 -1.45 -3.52
CA ALA A 151 16.54 -0.01 -3.59
C ALA A 151 17.44 0.76 -2.61
N ALA A 152 17.57 0.29 -1.37
CA ALA A 152 18.36 0.95 -0.33
C ALA A 152 19.87 0.89 -0.57
N TYR A 153 20.40 -0.22 -1.10
CA TYR A 153 21.84 -0.43 -1.21
C TYR A 153 22.41 -0.20 -2.62
N GLU A 154 21.56 -0.25 -3.66
CA GLU A 154 22.02 -0.22 -5.05
C GLU A 154 21.49 1.00 -5.85
N LEU A 155 20.41 1.67 -5.39
CA LEU A 155 19.78 2.76 -6.15
C LEU A 155 19.81 4.11 -5.43
N LEU A 156 19.74 4.11 -4.09
CA LEU A 156 19.72 5.31 -3.27
C LEU A 156 21.08 5.48 -2.56
N HIS A 157 22.00 6.17 -3.23
CA HIS A 157 23.30 6.57 -2.67
C HIS A 157 23.27 8.01 -2.16
#